data_AF-A0A958G4K2-F1
#
_entry.id   AF-A0A958G4K2-F1
#
_cell.length_a   1.000
_cell.length_b   1.000
_cell.length_c   1.000
_cell.angle_alpha   90.00
_cell.angle_beta   90.00
_cell.angle_gamma   90.00
#
_symmetry.space_group_name_H-M   'P 1'
#
loop_
_entity.id
_entity.type
_entity.pdbx_description
1 polymer ?
#
loop_
_entity_poly.entity_id
_entity_poly.type
_entity_poly.pdbx_seq_one_letter_code
_entity_poly.pdbx_strand_id
1 'polypeptide(L)'
;MKDLIITHPGSAHFDEFFAICLILASFPEKQFSIERREPLPEELSDPEVWVVDIGGHYDPALKNFDHHQDLELGASFVLVGD
;
A
#
# COMPACT_ATOMS: atom_id res chain seq x y z
N MET A 1 15.98 1.46 -10.80
CA MET A 1 15.37 2.31 -9.76
C MET A 1 14.65 1.39 -8.80
N LYS A 2 14.46 1.80 -7.55
CA LYS A 2 13.66 1.01 -6.59
C LYS A 2 12.20 1.41 -6.77
N ASP A 3 11.31 0.42 -6.82
CA ASP A 3 9.86 0.65 -6.81
C ASP A 3 9.48 1.27 -5.46
N LEU A 4 8.37 1.99 -5.39
CA LEU A 4 7.97 2.74 -4.20
C LEU A 4 6.73 2.12 -3.55
N ILE A 5 6.78 2.00 -2.22
CA ILE A 5 5.63 1.73 -1.36
C ILE A 5 5.47 2.92 -0.40
N ILE A 6 4.28 3.50 -0.36
CA ILE A 6 3.89 4.55 0.57
C ILE A 6 2.86 3.98 1.53
N THR A 7 3.03 4.26 2.82
CA THR A 7 2.13 3.77 3.86
C THR A 7 1.94 4.78 4.99
N HIS A 8 1.00 4.50 5.89
CA HIS A 8 0.63 5.37 7.00
C HIS A 8 1.86 5.82 7.84
N PRO A 9 1.95 7.12 8.20
CA PRO A 9 3.02 7.65 9.04
C PRO A 9 2.79 7.37 10.52
N GLY A 10 3.84 7.01 11.27
CA GLY A 10 3.76 6.87 12.73
C GLY A 10 4.31 5.55 13.25
N SER A 11 3.66 4.97 14.26
CA SER A 11 3.98 3.60 14.71
C SER A 11 3.47 2.59 13.70
N ALA A 12 4.13 1.47 13.48
CA ALA A 12 3.61 0.46 12.56
C ALA A 12 2.40 -0.25 13.19
N HIS A 13 1.32 -0.41 12.44
CA HIS A 13 0.26 -1.36 12.77
C HIS A 13 0.58 -2.74 12.15
N PHE A 14 -0.19 -3.74 12.56
CA PHE A 14 -0.05 -5.09 11.99
C PHE A 14 -0.57 -5.16 10.55
N ASP A 15 -1.48 -4.25 10.18
CA ASP A 15 -2.12 -4.25 8.88
C ASP A 15 -1.13 -3.94 7.75
N GLU A 16 -0.59 -2.73 7.72
CA GLU A 16 0.36 -2.32 6.69
C GLU A 16 1.66 -3.12 6.76
N PHE A 17 2.10 -3.50 7.96
CA PHE A 17 3.28 -4.34 8.11
C PHE A 17 3.11 -5.66 7.36
N PHE A 18 1.98 -6.35 7.54
CA PHE A 18 1.77 -7.65 6.92
C PHE A 18 1.47 -7.51 5.43
N ALA A 19 0.72 -6.49 5.02
CA ALA A 19 0.50 -6.16 3.61
C ALA A 19 1.83 -5.95 2.86
N ILE A 20 2.75 -5.17 3.44
CA ILE A 20 4.08 -4.93 2.87
C ILE A 20 4.89 -6.23 2.80
N CYS A 21 4.86 -7.08 3.83
CA CYS A 21 5.51 -8.39 3.76
C CYS A 21 4.99 -9.26 2.60
N LEU A 22 3.68 -9.26 2.34
CA LEU A 22 3.08 -9.99 1.22
C LEU A 22 3.55 -9.45 -0.13
N ILE A 23 3.60 -8.12 -0.30
CA ILE A 23 4.12 -7.47 -1.51
C ILE A 23 5.58 -7.88 -1.74
N LEU A 24 6.43 -7.72 -0.73
CA LEU A 24 7.86 -8.06 -0.83
C LEU A 24 8.08 -9.54 -1.16
N ALA A 25 7.28 -10.44 -0.59
CA ALA A 25 7.37 -11.88 -0.86
C ALA A 25 6.88 -12.25 -2.27
N SER A 26 5.92 -11.51 -2.82
CA SER A 26 5.33 -11.77 -4.14
C SER A 26 6.21 -11.28 -5.30
N PHE A 27 7.12 -10.34 -5.04
CA PHE A 27 8.05 -9.77 -6.02
C PHE A 27 9.52 -9.90 -5.57
N PRO A 28 10.04 -11.13 -5.40
CA PRO A 28 11.37 -11.36 -4.82
C PRO A 28 12.53 -10.80 -5.65
N GLU A 29 12.34 -10.53 -6.94
CA GLU A 29 13.32 -9.92 -7.83
C GLU A 29 13.34 -8.39 -7.77
N LYS A 30 12.32 -7.77 -7.17
CA LYS A 30 12.20 -6.31 -7.08
C LYS A 30 12.86 -5.77 -5.81
N GLN A 31 13.27 -4.52 -5.88
CA GLN A 31 13.71 -3.76 -4.72
C GLN A 31 12.72 -2.62 -4.48
N PHE A 32 12.23 -2.52 -3.25
CA PHE A 32 11.31 -1.48 -2.85
C PHE A 32 11.99 -0.47 -1.91
N SER A 33 11.67 0.80 -2.10
CA SER A 33 11.78 1.83 -1.08
C SER A 33 10.43 1.92 -0.37
N ILE A 34 10.45 1.96 0.97
CA ILE A 34 9.23 2.09 1.77
C ILE A 34 9.28 3.45 2.46
N GLU A 35 8.30 4.29 2.19
CA GLU A 35 8.13 5.61 2.77
C GLU A 35 6.88 5.66 3.64
N ARG A 36 6.97 6.33 4.79
CA ARG A 36 5.86 6.48 5.75
C ARG A 36 5.43 7.92 5.81
N ARG A 37 4.42 8.27 5.01
CA ARG A 37 3.92 9.64 4.79
C ARG A 37 2.59 9.61 4.05
N GLU A 38 1.93 10.75 3.98
CA GLU A 38 0.81 10.95 3.06
C GLU A 38 1.28 10.85 1.59
N PRO A 39 0.52 10.17 0.71
CA PRO A 39 0.79 10.16 -0.72
C PRO A 39 0.41 11.51 -1.35
N LEU A 40 1.08 11.86 -2.43
CA LEU A 40 0.70 12.95 -3.31
C LEU A 40 -0.43 12.49 -4.26
N PRO A 41 -1.29 13.40 -4.75
CA PRO A 41 -2.36 13.03 -5.69
C PRO A 41 -1.86 12.33 -6.97
N GLU A 42 -0.68 12.71 -7.47
CA GLU A 42 -0.04 12.06 -8.61
C GLU A 42 0.40 10.62 -8.30
N GLU A 43 0.75 10.30 -7.07
CA GLU A 43 1.17 8.95 -6.65
C GLU A 43 -0.03 8.02 -6.54
N LEU A 44 -1.19 8.51 -6.10
CA LEU A 44 -2.46 7.75 -6.13
C LEU A 44 -2.92 7.41 -7.55
N SER A 45 -2.43 8.14 -8.56
CA SER A 45 -2.77 7.93 -9.97
C SER A 45 -1.67 7.20 -10.75
N ASP A 46 -0.55 6.86 -10.10
CA ASP A 46 0.59 6.19 -10.73
C ASP A 46 0.52 4.68 -10.48
N PRO A 47 0.25 3.85 -11.52
CA PRO A 47 0.15 2.41 -11.37
C PRO A 47 1.48 1.74 -11.02
N GLU A 48 2.60 2.46 -10.93
CA GLU A 48 3.89 1.94 -10.47
C GLU A 48 4.13 2.13 -8.96
N VAL A 49 3.38 3.01 -8.29
CA VAL A 49 3.49 3.27 -6.85
C VAL A 49 2.48 2.43 -6.09
N TRP A 50 2.93 1.72 -5.05
CA TRP A 50 2.02 1.05 -4.11
C TRP A 50 1.65 2.03 -3.00
N VAL A 51 0.35 2.20 -2.75
CA VAL A 51 -0.16 3.00 -1.63
C VAL A 51 -0.98 2.07 -0.73
N VAL A 52 -0.51 1.87 0.51
CA VAL A 52 -1.01 0.80 1.40
C VAL A 52 -1.38 1.35 2.76
N ASP A 53 -2.60 1.07 3.23
CA ASP A 53 -3.14 1.54 4.53
C ASP A 53 -3.16 3.07 4.67
N ILE A 54 -3.27 3.79 3.54
CA ILE A 54 -3.33 5.25 3.51
C ILE A 54 -3.92 5.74 2.18
N GLY A 55 -4.41 6.98 2.14
CA GLY A 55 -4.82 7.68 0.91
C GLY A 55 -6.31 7.64 0.58
N GLY A 56 -7.11 6.78 1.22
CA GLY A 56 -8.56 6.72 1.11
C GLY A 56 -9.09 6.07 -0.18
N HIS A 57 -8.31 5.21 -0.82
CA HIS A 57 -8.65 4.57 -2.08
C HIS A 57 -8.37 3.06 -2.06
N TYR A 58 -9.36 2.27 -2.51
CA TYR A 58 -9.15 0.88 -2.92
C TYR A 58 -9.32 0.79 -4.45
N ASP A 59 -8.20 0.62 -5.14
CA ASP A 59 -8.13 0.39 -6.58
C ASP A 59 -6.90 -0.48 -6.90
N PRO A 60 -7.08 -1.81 -7.02
CA PRO A 60 -5.99 -2.72 -7.34
C PRO A 60 -5.28 -2.42 -8.67
N ALA A 61 -5.96 -1.82 -9.65
CA ALA A 61 -5.35 -1.48 -10.93
C ALA A 61 -4.33 -0.33 -10.82
N LEU A 62 -4.49 0.51 -9.79
CA LEU A 62 -3.58 1.59 -9.42
C LEU A 62 -2.73 1.27 -8.20
N LYS A 63 -2.78 0.03 -7.68
CA LYS A 63 -2.08 -0.42 -6.47
C LYS A 63 -2.39 0.43 -5.22
N ASN A 64 -3.61 0.93 -5.13
CA ASN A 64 -4.14 1.59 -3.95
C ASN A 64 -4.90 0.57 -3.09
N PHE A 65 -4.40 0.32 -1.89
CA PHE A 65 -4.94 -0.66 -0.95
C PHE A 65 -5.18 0.01 0.40
N ASP A 66 -6.19 0.88 0.45
CA ASP A 66 -6.68 1.48 1.68
C ASP A 66 -8.13 1.11 1.94
N HIS A 67 -8.51 1.10 3.21
CA HIS A 67 -9.83 0.72 3.71
C HIS A 67 -10.48 1.82 4.58
N HIS A 68 -9.77 2.89 4.93
CA HIS A 68 -10.29 3.96 5.79
C HIS A 68 -11.57 4.64 5.26
N GLN A 69 -11.80 4.62 3.95
CA GLN A 69 -12.97 5.22 3.29
C GLN A 69 -14.25 4.37 3.39
N ASP A 70 -14.15 3.07 3.66
CA ASP A 70 -15.27 2.15 3.66
C ASP A 70 -15.09 1.03 4.71
N LEU A 71 -15.96 1.04 5.72
CA LEU A 71 -15.91 0.10 6.84
C LEU A 71 -16.25 -1.35 6.46
N GLU A 72 -16.81 -1.58 5.27
CA GLU A 72 -17.09 -2.92 4.76
C GLU A 72 -15.86 -3.57 4.09
N LEU A 73 -14.81 -2.80 3.81
CA LEU A 73 -13.56 -3.32 3.27
C LEU A 73 -12.73 -4.04 4.35
N GLY A 74 -12.04 -5.10 3.92
CA GLY A 74 -11.05 -5.77 4.75
C GLY A 74 -9.86 -4.85 5.05
N ALA A 75 -9.07 -5.23 6.06
CA ALA A 75 -7.77 -4.62 6.32
C ALA A 75 -6.87 -4.70 5.07
N SER A 76 -5.94 -3.76 4.94
CA SER A 76 -5.04 -3.62 3.79
C SER A 76 -4.32 -4.92 3.41
N PHE A 77 -3.89 -5.75 4.38
CA PHE A 77 -3.25 -7.04 4.09
C PHE A 77 -4.20 -8.06 3.44
N VAL A 78 -5.52 -7.97 3.70
CA VAL A 78 -6.53 -8.78 3.04
C VAL A 78 -6.71 -8.28 1.62
N LEU A 79 -6.84 -6.96 1.45
CA LEU A 79 -7.03 -6.34 0.14
C LEU A 79 -5.86 -6.58 -0.82
N VAL A 80 -4.62 -6.63 -0.31
CA VAL A 80 -3.40 -6.96 -1.07
C VAL A 80 -3.34 -8.45 -1.44
N GLY A 81 -3.92 -9.32 -0.62
CA GLY A 81 -3.87 -10.78 -0.78
C GLY A 81 -4.97 -11.37 -1.67
N ASP A 82 -6.04 -10.62 -1.93
CA ASP A 82 -7.17 -10.99 -2.80
C ASP A 82 -6.82 -10.87 -4.30
#